data_AF-A0A847GDD9-F1
#
_entry.id   AF-A0A847GDD9-F1
#
_cell.length_a   1.000
_cell.length_b   1.000
_cell.length_c   1.000
_cell.angle_alpha   90.00
_cell.angle_beta   90.00
_cell.angle_gamma   90.00
#
_symmetry.space_group_name_H-M   'P 1'
#
loop_
_entity.id
_entity.type
_entity.pdbx_description
1 polymer ?
#
loop_
_entity_poly.entity_id
_entity_poly.type
_entity_poly.pdbx_seq_one_letter_code
_entity_poly.pdbx_strand_id
1 'polypeptide(L)'
;MMKRLGMIGLLLWSVAGLARADEAAQIRLRDPSASVFGGRPAVWRLDVDGPAAFEGTVAWNLAVSGGVIARREARVAVRPGESAPVDIEVDLPDVREGIIAEGRLQMALRDERGEVLAELEHPLFVFGANPAAFRLEWLRGLEMSVYDPEGRTAERLEELGWPFRRIPNLSALETLGTHVLLVGEGISLRSARGLMGSMVRAAERGGRVVMLAPADGSFPPPGSGDDAVSPESLQFHDKAYVQRLDKRLDTPPLRSVFRLGGQRTGPVVSVESAGGWAFMEARWPGGGALLLCGCGLLETWEASPTPRFLLMRMLRQATLEKEKEP
;
A
#
# COMPACT_ATOMS: atom_id res chain seq x y z
N MET A 1 -11.54 54.15 5.26
CA MET A 1 -10.18 54.36 5.81
C MET A 1 -10.13 53.71 7.19
N MET A 2 -9.80 52.42 7.27
CA MET A 2 -9.75 51.64 8.51
C MET A 2 -8.43 50.86 8.55
N LYS A 3 -7.55 51.22 9.46
CA LYS A 3 -6.29 50.53 9.75
C LYS A 3 -6.60 49.30 10.59
N ARG A 4 -6.27 48.09 10.11
CA ARG A 4 -6.15 46.89 10.95
C ARG A 4 -4.67 46.68 11.25
N LEU A 5 -4.31 46.86 12.53
CA LEU A 5 -3.05 46.39 13.12
C LEU A 5 -3.17 44.87 13.30
N GLY A 6 -2.32 44.11 12.60
CA GLY A 6 -2.13 42.68 12.81
C GLY A 6 -0.94 42.44 13.73
N MET A 7 -1.22 41.88 14.90
CA MET A 7 -0.29 41.53 15.98
C MET A 7 0.62 40.38 15.52
N ILE A 8 1.93 40.64 15.38
CA ILE A 8 2.95 39.62 15.15
C ILE A 8 3.34 39.06 16.53
N GLY A 9 2.84 37.87 16.86
CA GLY A 9 3.30 37.09 17.99
C GLY A 9 4.60 36.37 17.65
N LEU A 10 5.71 36.86 18.16
CA LEU A 10 7.03 36.23 18.07
C LEU A 10 7.12 35.14 19.17
N LEU A 11 6.98 33.87 18.79
CA LEU A 11 7.27 32.73 19.67
C LEU A 11 8.78 32.52 19.73
N LEU A 12 9.42 33.04 20.78
CA LEU A 12 10.78 32.68 21.20
C LEU A 12 10.78 31.24 21.71
N TRP A 13 11.34 30.32 20.93
CA TRP A 13 11.72 29.00 21.44
C TRP A 13 13.08 29.13 22.14
N SER A 14 13.06 29.00 23.46
CA SER A 14 14.25 28.90 24.30
C SER A 14 15.04 27.65 23.94
N VAL A 15 16.29 27.83 23.55
CA VAL A 15 17.32 26.78 23.49
C VAL A 15 17.81 26.58 24.93
N ALA A 16 17.40 25.49 25.58
CA ALA A 16 17.94 25.08 26.87
C ALA A 16 17.94 23.55 27.00
N GLY A 17 19.13 22.98 27.23
CA GLY A 17 19.30 21.66 27.82
C GLY A 17 19.46 20.49 26.86
N LEU A 18 20.70 20.22 26.42
CA LEU A 18 21.16 18.86 26.12
C LEU A 18 21.26 18.10 27.45
N ALA A 19 20.11 17.74 28.03
CA ALA A 19 20.06 16.64 28.96
C ALA A 19 20.36 15.37 28.14
N ARG A 20 21.37 14.60 28.54
CA ARG A 20 21.40 13.18 28.22
C ARG A 20 20.06 12.64 28.71
N ALA A 21 19.13 12.36 27.80
CA ALA A 21 18.02 11.50 28.12
C ALA A 21 18.65 10.21 28.65
N ASP A 22 18.36 9.86 29.90
CA ASP A 22 18.63 8.50 30.37
C ASP A 22 18.02 7.57 29.33
N GLU A 23 18.85 6.80 28.64
CA GLU A 23 18.39 5.81 27.67
C GLU A 23 17.58 4.78 28.45
N ALA A 24 16.26 4.91 28.48
CA ALA A 24 15.38 3.94 29.11
C ALA A 24 15.36 2.64 28.29
N ALA A 25 14.99 1.52 28.91
CA ALA A 25 14.72 0.29 28.18
C ALA A 25 13.59 0.51 27.15
N GLN A 26 13.66 -0.18 26.01
CA GLN A 26 12.70 -0.01 24.92
C GLN A 26 12.24 -1.35 24.36
N ILE A 27 11.04 -1.34 23.78
CA ILE A 27 10.51 -2.41 22.94
C ILE A 27 10.28 -1.81 21.55
N ARG A 28 10.80 -2.46 20.51
CA ARG A 28 10.62 -2.04 19.12
C ARG A 28 10.12 -3.20 18.27
N LEU A 29 9.13 -2.96 17.42
CA LEU A 29 8.73 -3.92 16.38
C LEU A 29 9.73 -3.84 15.22
N ARG A 30 10.27 -5.00 14.81
CA ARG A 30 11.18 -5.08 13.67
C ARG A 30 10.45 -4.86 12.35
N ASP A 31 9.29 -5.48 12.22
CA ASP A 31 8.40 -5.40 11.06
C ASP A 31 7.03 -4.86 11.53
N PRO A 32 6.81 -3.53 11.53
CA PRO A 32 5.61 -2.91 12.08
C PRO A 32 4.40 -3.03 11.13
N SER A 33 4.25 -4.17 10.45
CA SER A 33 3.10 -4.44 9.58
C SER A 33 1.83 -4.40 10.42
N ALA A 34 0.88 -3.58 9.99
CA ALA A 34 -0.44 -3.49 10.59
C ALA A 34 -1.44 -4.45 9.93
N SER A 35 -1.11 -5.08 8.79
CA SER A 35 -2.05 -5.86 7.99
C SER A 35 -1.75 -7.35 8.00
N VAL A 36 -2.66 -8.15 8.56
CA VAL A 36 -2.52 -9.62 8.68
C VAL A 36 -3.78 -10.36 8.19
N PHE A 37 -3.63 -11.62 7.77
CA PHE A 37 -4.77 -12.46 7.41
C PHE A 37 -5.45 -13.06 8.64
N GLY A 38 -6.78 -13.10 8.65
CA GLY A 38 -7.54 -13.94 9.56
C GLY A 38 -7.37 -15.43 9.20
N GLY A 39 -7.50 -16.31 10.19
CA GLY A 39 -7.38 -17.76 9.99
C GLY A 39 -5.96 -18.25 9.69
N ARG A 40 -4.95 -17.38 9.78
CA ARG A 40 -3.54 -17.71 9.58
C ARG A 40 -2.73 -17.33 10.83
N PRO A 41 -1.64 -18.06 11.14
CA PRO A 41 -0.68 -17.62 12.15
C PRO A 41 -0.08 -16.27 11.77
N ALA A 42 0.02 -15.37 12.73
CA ALA A 42 0.74 -14.11 12.61
C ALA A 42 1.95 -14.09 13.55
N VAL A 43 3.04 -13.52 13.06
CA VAL A 43 4.31 -13.42 13.79
C VAL A 43 4.71 -11.95 13.89
N TRP A 44 4.86 -11.44 15.11
CA TRP A 44 5.47 -10.13 15.39
C TRP A 44 6.83 -10.33 16.03
N ARG A 45 7.86 -9.74 15.43
CA ARG A 45 9.23 -9.81 15.95
C ARG A 45 9.57 -8.52 16.68
N LEU A 46 10.00 -8.65 17.92
CA LEU A 46 10.40 -7.56 18.78
C LEU A 46 11.90 -7.54 18.98
N ASP A 47 12.42 -6.34 19.08
CA ASP A 47 13.76 -6.02 19.55
C ASP A 47 13.62 -5.30 20.89
N VAL A 48 14.22 -5.88 21.94
CA VAL A 48 14.22 -5.33 23.29
C VAL A 48 15.62 -4.86 23.63
N ASP A 49 15.76 -3.60 24.03
CA ASP A 49 17.05 -3.01 24.37
C ASP A 49 16.97 -2.23 25.69
N GLY A 50 18.13 -1.93 26.28
CA GLY A 50 18.23 -1.13 27.49
C GLY A 50 19.66 -0.75 27.86
N PRO A 51 19.80 0.23 28.77
CA PRO A 51 21.10 0.84 29.12
C PRO A 51 21.95 -0.05 30.05
N ALA A 52 21.30 -0.98 30.77
CA ALA A 52 21.89 -1.84 31.76
C ALA A 52 21.48 -3.29 31.49
N ALA A 53 22.27 -4.24 32.00
CA ALA A 53 21.90 -5.65 31.94
C ALA A 53 20.72 -5.90 32.89
N PHE A 54 19.69 -6.60 32.42
CA PHE A 54 18.61 -7.07 33.27
C PHE A 54 17.98 -8.35 32.71
N GLU A 55 17.39 -9.13 33.61
CA GLU A 55 16.45 -10.19 33.23
C GLU A 55 15.02 -9.71 33.48
N GLY A 56 14.09 -10.19 32.67
CA GLY A 56 12.73 -9.72 32.70
C GLY A 56 11.79 -10.54 31.83
N THR A 57 10.61 -9.98 31.59
CA THR A 57 9.58 -10.58 30.74
C THR A 57 8.98 -9.54 29.80
N VAL A 58 8.66 -9.96 28.59
CA VAL A 58 7.75 -9.24 27.70
C VAL A 58 6.38 -9.90 27.85
N ALA A 59 5.48 -9.21 28.55
CA ALA A 59 4.08 -9.58 28.64
C ALA A 59 3.31 -8.96 27.49
N TRP A 60 2.43 -9.71 26.84
CA TRP A 60 1.64 -9.19 25.72
C TRP A 60 0.20 -9.69 25.73
N ASN A 61 -0.66 -8.85 25.14
CA ASN A 61 -2.09 -9.06 25.02
C ASN A 61 -2.54 -8.67 23.61
N LEU A 62 -3.16 -9.60 22.89
CA LEU A 62 -3.73 -9.38 21.58
C LEU A 62 -5.25 -9.37 21.67
N ALA A 63 -5.85 -8.26 21.23
CA ALA A 63 -7.29 -8.12 21.13
C ALA A 63 -7.72 -7.83 19.69
N VAL A 64 -8.81 -8.46 19.24
CA VAL A 64 -9.41 -8.29 17.91
C VAL A 64 -10.92 -8.17 18.07
N SER A 65 -11.55 -7.23 17.37
CA SER A 65 -13.00 -6.96 17.46
C SER A 65 -13.50 -6.74 18.90
N GLY A 66 -12.67 -6.15 19.76
CA GLY A 66 -13.00 -5.88 21.16
C GLY A 66 -12.81 -7.05 22.14
N GLY A 67 -12.50 -8.26 21.66
CA GLY A 67 -12.21 -9.43 22.50
C GLY A 67 -10.72 -9.73 22.59
N VAL A 68 -10.24 -10.15 23.77
CA VAL A 68 -8.88 -10.68 23.93
C VAL A 68 -8.83 -12.10 23.35
N ILE A 69 -7.96 -12.31 22.36
CA ILE A 69 -7.79 -13.62 21.70
C ILE A 69 -6.54 -14.36 22.17
N ALA A 70 -5.53 -13.64 22.67
CA ALA A 70 -4.34 -14.25 23.23
C ALA A 70 -3.67 -13.33 24.27
N ARG A 71 -3.10 -13.94 25.31
CA ARG A 71 -2.30 -13.29 26.33
C ARG A 71 -1.19 -14.23 26.76
N ARG A 72 0.07 -13.83 26.61
CA ARG A 72 1.23 -14.64 27.04
C ARG A 72 2.37 -13.74 27.53
N GLU A 73 3.42 -14.37 28.04
CA GLU A 73 4.63 -13.73 28.49
C GLU A 73 5.83 -14.53 27.95
N ALA A 74 6.91 -13.82 27.59
CA ALA A 74 8.17 -14.42 27.18
C ALA A 74 9.30 -13.87 28.05
N ARG A 75 10.20 -14.74 28.52
CA ARG A 75 11.40 -14.30 29.25
C ARG A 75 12.38 -13.63 28.29
N VAL A 76 13.04 -12.59 28.76
CA VAL A 76 14.07 -11.87 28.02
C VAL A 76 15.24 -11.55 28.94
N ALA A 77 16.46 -11.69 28.42
CA ALA A 77 17.69 -11.26 29.08
C ALA A 77 18.35 -10.22 28.18
N VAL A 78 18.43 -8.98 28.68
CA VAL A 78 18.96 -7.85 27.93
C VAL A 78 20.38 -7.58 28.39
N ARG A 79 21.29 -7.35 27.44
CA ARG A 79 22.66 -6.92 27.69
C ARG A 79 22.84 -5.49 27.19
N PRO A 80 23.65 -4.66 27.87
CA PRO A 80 23.91 -3.29 27.43
C PRO A 80 24.47 -3.26 26.01
N GLY A 81 23.84 -2.48 25.13
CA GLY A 81 24.26 -2.32 23.74
C GLY A 81 23.90 -3.48 22.80
N GLU A 82 23.17 -4.49 23.27
CA GLU A 82 22.67 -5.60 22.45
C GLU A 82 21.14 -5.63 22.45
N SER A 83 20.54 -5.88 21.28
CA SER A 83 19.09 -6.12 21.17
C SER A 83 18.78 -7.59 21.45
N ALA A 84 17.87 -7.85 22.39
CA ALA A 84 17.35 -9.18 22.66
C ALA A 84 16.08 -9.42 21.82
N PRO A 85 16.07 -10.41 20.90
CA PRO A 85 14.91 -10.67 20.05
C PRO A 85 13.82 -11.45 20.81
N VAL A 86 12.55 -11.11 20.57
CA VAL A 86 11.38 -11.84 21.06
C VAL A 86 10.38 -12.03 19.93
N ASP A 87 9.98 -13.27 19.66
CA ASP A 87 8.96 -13.58 18.66
C ASP A 87 7.61 -13.84 19.33
N ILE A 88 6.57 -13.14 18.87
CA ILE A 88 5.18 -13.32 19.26
C ILE A 88 4.44 -14.01 18.11
N GLU A 89 4.11 -15.28 18.30
CA GLU A 89 3.33 -16.07 17.35
C GLU A 89 1.92 -16.31 17.89
N VAL A 90 0.91 -15.98 17.08
CA VAL A 90 -0.51 -16.14 17.46
C VAL A 90 -1.33 -16.65 16.29
N ASP A 91 -2.15 -17.67 16.55
CA ASP A 91 -3.21 -18.09 15.63
C ASP A 91 -4.35 -17.06 15.64
N LEU A 92 -4.58 -16.41 14.51
CA LEU A 92 -5.65 -15.43 14.38
C LEU A 92 -6.98 -16.12 14.06
N PRO A 93 -8.09 -15.65 14.65
CA PRO A 93 -9.41 -16.16 14.31
C PRO A 93 -9.72 -15.89 12.83
N ASP A 94 -10.58 -16.72 12.25
CA ASP A 94 -11.12 -16.49 10.92
C ASP A 94 -11.86 -15.15 10.86
N VAL A 95 -11.61 -14.39 9.80
CA VAL A 95 -12.37 -13.19 9.48
C VAL A 95 -13.17 -13.46 8.21
N ARG A 96 -14.47 -13.18 8.26
CA ARG A 96 -15.34 -13.33 7.09
C ARG A 96 -14.77 -12.59 5.90
N GLU A 97 -14.89 -13.19 4.72
CA GLU A 97 -14.40 -12.60 3.48
C GLU A 97 -14.96 -11.20 3.24
N GLY A 98 -14.15 -10.29 2.69
CA GLY A 98 -14.53 -8.89 2.49
C GLY A 98 -14.65 -8.03 3.76
N ILE A 99 -14.51 -8.60 4.96
CA ILE A 99 -14.50 -7.87 6.24
C ILE A 99 -13.07 -7.63 6.70
N ILE A 100 -12.87 -6.52 7.41
CA ILE A 100 -11.62 -6.16 8.08
C ILE A 100 -11.95 -5.92 9.55
N ALA A 101 -11.35 -6.69 10.44
CA ALA A 101 -11.50 -6.56 11.88
C ALA A 101 -10.35 -5.72 12.45
N GLU A 102 -10.67 -4.74 13.28
CA GLU A 102 -9.66 -3.95 13.99
C GLU A 102 -9.14 -4.72 15.21
N GLY A 103 -7.85 -4.57 15.49
CA GLY A 103 -7.19 -5.18 16.62
C GLY A 103 -6.06 -4.32 17.18
N ARG A 104 -5.54 -4.75 18.33
CA ARG A 104 -4.40 -4.12 19.00
C ARG A 104 -3.55 -5.18 19.68
N LEU A 105 -2.23 -5.06 19.50
CA LEU A 105 -1.23 -5.81 20.24
C LEU A 105 -0.61 -4.88 21.28
N GLN A 106 -0.86 -5.15 22.55
CA GLN A 106 -0.30 -4.41 23.67
C GLN A 106 0.84 -5.23 24.28
N MET A 107 1.99 -4.59 24.48
CA MET A 107 3.21 -5.22 24.99
C MET A 107 3.75 -4.39 26.15
N ALA A 108 4.20 -5.06 27.20
CA ALA A 108 4.83 -4.46 28.37
C ALA A 108 6.09 -5.25 28.73
N LEU A 109 7.22 -4.56 28.79
CA LEU A 109 8.49 -5.08 29.28
C LEU A 109 8.53 -4.86 30.78
N ARG A 110 8.81 -5.92 31.53
CA ARG A 110 8.90 -5.91 32.99
C ARG A 110 10.22 -6.48 33.44
N ASP A 111 10.78 -5.93 34.51
CA ASP A 111 11.93 -6.51 35.19
C ASP A 111 11.55 -7.73 36.06
N GLU A 112 12.52 -8.32 36.77
CA GLU A 112 12.29 -9.42 37.70
C GLU A 112 11.36 -9.07 38.87
N ARG A 113 11.24 -7.78 39.22
CA ARG A 113 10.35 -7.28 40.28
C ARG A 113 8.92 -7.05 39.79
N GLY A 114 8.70 -7.17 38.48
CA GLY A 114 7.42 -6.91 37.83
C GLY A 114 7.17 -5.43 37.51
N GLU A 115 8.16 -4.56 37.72
CA GLU A 115 8.06 -3.14 37.38
C GLU A 115 8.09 -2.97 35.87
N VAL A 116 7.19 -2.14 35.34
CA VAL A 116 7.09 -1.89 33.90
C VAL A 116 8.20 -0.93 33.48
N LEU A 117 9.11 -1.43 32.64
CA LEU A 117 10.23 -0.66 32.10
C LEU A 117 9.86 0.06 30.80
N ALA A 118 9.00 -0.54 29.98
CA ALA A 118 8.55 0.01 28.71
C ALA A 118 7.20 -0.59 28.29
N GLU A 119 6.43 0.18 27.53
CA GLU A 119 5.16 -0.26 26.92
C GLU A 119 5.13 0.09 25.44
N LEU A 120 4.47 -0.74 24.65
CA LEU A 120 4.24 -0.52 23.23
C LEU A 120 2.83 -0.99 22.88
N GLU A 121 2.06 -0.14 22.22
CA GLU A 121 0.79 -0.50 21.61
C GLU A 121 0.93 -0.44 20.08
N HIS A 122 0.59 -1.55 19.41
CA HIS A 122 0.62 -1.68 17.97
C HIS A 122 -0.79 -1.93 17.42
N PRO A 123 -1.39 -0.97 16.70
CA PRO A 123 -2.67 -1.20 16.05
C PRO A 123 -2.50 -2.16 14.87
N LEU A 124 -3.48 -3.04 14.65
CA LEU A 124 -3.47 -3.96 13.53
C LEU A 124 -4.87 -4.20 12.96
N PHE A 125 -4.92 -4.74 11.76
CA PHE A 125 -6.11 -5.01 10.98
C PHE A 125 -6.02 -6.45 10.47
N VAL A 126 -7.04 -7.24 10.81
CA VAL A 126 -7.17 -8.63 10.41
C VAL A 126 -8.14 -8.72 9.24
N PHE A 127 -7.64 -9.13 8.08
CA PHE A 127 -8.38 -9.14 6.82
C PHE A 127 -8.89 -10.55 6.50
N GLY A 128 -10.09 -10.64 5.90
CA GLY A 128 -10.48 -11.81 5.12
C GLY A 128 -9.56 -12.00 3.91
N ALA A 129 -9.50 -13.21 3.35
CA ALA A 129 -8.56 -13.53 2.27
C ALA A 129 -8.91 -12.85 0.92
N ASN A 130 -10.19 -12.66 0.63
CA ASN A 130 -10.77 -12.15 -0.60
C ASN A 130 -11.53 -10.83 -0.35
N PRO A 131 -11.00 -9.69 -0.82
CA PRO A 131 -11.67 -8.39 -0.66
C PRO A 131 -12.95 -8.26 -1.51
N ALA A 132 -13.19 -9.16 -2.47
CA ALA A 132 -14.27 -9.05 -3.44
C ALA A 132 -15.56 -9.79 -3.04
N ALA A 133 -15.60 -10.51 -1.91
CA ALA A 133 -16.69 -11.42 -1.59
C ALA A 133 -18.10 -10.78 -1.64
N PHE A 134 -18.24 -9.52 -1.20
CA PHE A 134 -19.49 -8.75 -1.28
C PHE A 134 -19.54 -7.76 -2.46
N ARG A 135 -18.56 -7.83 -3.37
CA ARG A 135 -18.37 -6.90 -4.50
C ARG A 135 -18.26 -7.61 -5.84
N LEU A 136 -18.63 -8.89 -5.92
CA LEU A 136 -18.56 -9.66 -7.18
C LEU A 136 -19.48 -9.08 -8.26
N GLU A 137 -20.69 -8.65 -7.93
CA GLU A 137 -21.60 -7.99 -8.89
C GLU A 137 -21.00 -6.70 -9.45
N TRP A 138 -20.39 -5.88 -8.57
CA TRP A 138 -19.67 -4.69 -8.99
C TRP A 138 -18.49 -5.04 -9.93
N LEU A 139 -17.65 -6.01 -9.56
CA LEU A 139 -16.57 -6.48 -10.43
C LEU A 139 -17.05 -6.99 -11.79
N ARG A 140 -18.18 -7.73 -11.84
CA ARG A 140 -18.78 -8.16 -13.11
C ARG A 140 -19.18 -6.96 -13.97
N GLY A 141 -19.80 -5.95 -13.36
CA GLY A 141 -20.19 -4.71 -14.02
C GLY A 141 -19.02 -3.87 -14.54
N LEU A 142 -17.78 -4.12 -14.08
CA LEU A 142 -16.59 -3.46 -14.64
C LEU A 142 -16.18 -4.00 -16.01
N GLU A 143 -16.68 -5.19 -16.38
CA GLU A 143 -16.32 -5.90 -17.62
C GLU A 143 -14.80 -5.94 -17.84
N MET A 144 -14.08 -6.28 -16.77
CA MET A 144 -12.63 -6.17 -16.71
C MET A 144 -11.93 -7.04 -17.76
N SER A 145 -11.03 -6.44 -18.53
CA SER A 145 -10.11 -7.10 -19.43
C SER A 145 -8.70 -7.10 -18.84
N VAL A 146 -7.99 -8.22 -18.94
CA VAL A 146 -6.63 -8.38 -18.40
C VAL A 146 -5.65 -8.64 -19.54
N TYR A 147 -4.68 -7.73 -19.70
CA TYR A 147 -3.49 -7.94 -20.53
C TYR A 147 -2.33 -8.36 -19.63
N ASP A 148 -2.03 -9.64 -19.62
CA ASP A 148 -0.98 -10.25 -18.81
C ASP A 148 -0.34 -11.41 -19.58
N PRO A 149 0.65 -11.14 -20.45
CA PRO A 149 1.22 -12.15 -21.32
C PRO A 149 1.95 -13.27 -20.55
N GLU A 150 2.43 -12.99 -19.34
CA GLU A 150 3.05 -14.00 -18.47
C GLU A 150 2.02 -14.80 -17.66
N GLY A 151 0.79 -14.31 -17.54
CA GLY A 151 -0.32 -14.98 -16.85
C GLY A 151 -0.27 -14.97 -15.33
N ARG A 152 0.78 -14.41 -14.72
CA ARG A 152 0.99 -14.42 -13.25
C ARG A 152 -0.03 -13.60 -12.49
N THR A 153 -0.45 -12.46 -13.02
CA THR A 153 -1.52 -11.65 -12.44
C THR A 153 -2.88 -12.32 -12.66
N ALA A 154 -3.13 -12.84 -13.87
CA ALA A 154 -4.38 -13.51 -14.20
C ALA A 154 -4.65 -14.75 -13.31
N GLU A 155 -3.62 -15.56 -13.04
CA GLU A 155 -3.69 -16.71 -12.13
C GLU A 155 -4.14 -16.29 -10.72
N ARG A 156 -3.58 -15.21 -10.17
CA ARG A 156 -3.98 -14.70 -8.85
C ARG A 156 -5.41 -14.18 -8.80
N LEU A 157 -5.89 -13.61 -9.90
CA LEU A 157 -7.29 -13.18 -10.00
C LEU A 157 -8.25 -14.38 -10.09
N GLU A 158 -7.85 -15.43 -10.81
CA GLU A 158 -8.60 -16.70 -10.91
C GLU A 158 -8.71 -17.40 -9.55
N GLU A 159 -7.61 -17.45 -8.78
CA GLU A 159 -7.61 -17.99 -7.40
C GLU A 159 -8.61 -17.28 -6.49
N LEU A 160 -8.81 -15.97 -6.67
CA LEU A 160 -9.80 -15.18 -5.94
C LEU A 160 -11.21 -15.25 -6.54
N GLY A 161 -11.39 -15.92 -7.67
CA GLY A 161 -12.66 -16.00 -8.39
C GLY A 161 -13.12 -14.66 -8.98
N TRP A 162 -12.20 -13.75 -9.29
CA TRP A 162 -12.57 -12.45 -9.85
C TRP A 162 -13.00 -12.61 -11.32
N PRO A 163 -14.09 -11.97 -11.75
CA PRO A 163 -14.53 -12.02 -13.13
C PRO A 163 -13.64 -11.15 -14.01
N PHE A 164 -13.06 -11.73 -15.06
CA PHE A 164 -12.35 -10.97 -16.09
C PHE A 164 -12.27 -11.74 -17.41
N ARG A 165 -11.90 -11.02 -18.47
CA ARG A 165 -11.55 -11.57 -19.79
C ARG A 165 -10.06 -11.38 -20.05
N ARG A 166 -9.35 -12.46 -20.38
CA ARG A 166 -7.95 -12.36 -20.87
C ARG A 166 -7.95 -11.78 -22.28
N ILE A 167 -7.05 -10.83 -22.55
CA ILE A 167 -6.80 -10.30 -23.88
C ILE A 167 -5.37 -10.65 -24.33
N PRO A 168 -5.19 -11.35 -25.47
CA PRO A 168 -3.89 -11.90 -25.84
C PRO A 168 -2.97 -10.89 -26.54
N ASN A 169 -3.49 -9.75 -26.98
CA ASN A 169 -2.75 -8.77 -27.77
C ASN A 169 -3.27 -7.34 -27.57
N LEU A 170 -2.47 -6.38 -28.02
CA LEU A 170 -2.76 -4.96 -27.86
C LEU A 170 -3.89 -4.45 -28.77
N SER A 171 -4.21 -5.12 -29.88
CA SER A 171 -5.28 -4.65 -30.78
C SER A 171 -6.66 -4.78 -30.13
N ALA A 172 -6.84 -5.73 -29.19
CA ALA A 172 -8.04 -5.80 -28.37
C ALA A 172 -8.29 -4.53 -27.52
N LEU A 173 -7.23 -3.76 -27.21
CA LEU A 173 -7.34 -2.49 -26.47
C LEU A 173 -8.07 -1.39 -27.24
N GLU A 174 -8.12 -1.49 -28.57
CA GLU A 174 -8.81 -0.50 -29.39
C GLU A 174 -10.33 -0.58 -29.22
N THR A 175 -10.84 -1.77 -28.88
CA THR A 175 -12.27 -2.06 -28.70
C THR A 175 -12.77 -1.88 -27.27
N LEU A 176 -11.91 -1.44 -26.35
CA LEU A 176 -12.17 -1.48 -24.91
C LEU A 176 -13.23 -0.49 -24.41
N GLY A 177 -13.68 0.46 -25.24
CA GLY A 177 -14.76 1.40 -24.89
C GLY A 177 -14.58 2.04 -23.50
N THR A 178 -15.60 1.94 -22.66
CA THR A 178 -15.61 2.41 -21.25
C THR A 178 -15.25 1.32 -20.23
N HIS A 179 -14.81 0.14 -20.68
CA HIS A 179 -14.49 -0.99 -19.81
C HIS A 179 -13.19 -0.77 -19.02
N VAL A 180 -12.95 -1.64 -18.04
CA VAL A 180 -11.71 -1.62 -17.24
C VAL A 180 -10.64 -2.49 -17.90
N LEU A 181 -9.44 -1.95 -18.07
CA LEU A 181 -8.23 -2.68 -18.44
C LEU A 181 -7.31 -2.80 -17.23
N LEU A 182 -6.93 -4.02 -16.90
CA LEU A 182 -5.82 -4.30 -15.99
C LEU A 182 -4.63 -4.82 -16.79
N VAL A 183 -3.47 -4.21 -16.58
CA VAL A 183 -2.20 -4.61 -17.17
C VAL A 183 -1.34 -5.25 -16.08
N GLY A 184 -0.94 -6.50 -16.33
CA GLY A 184 -0.26 -7.36 -15.37
C GLY A 184 1.07 -6.81 -14.86
N GLU A 185 1.49 -7.32 -13.71
CA GLU A 185 2.72 -6.91 -13.04
C GLU A 185 3.98 -7.23 -13.85
N GLY A 186 4.94 -6.30 -13.89
CA GLY A 186 6.29 -6.55 -14.40
C GLY A 186 6.44 -6.45 -15.92
N ILE A 187 5.42 -5.97 -16.64
CA ILE A 187 5.52 -5.80 -18.09
C ILE A 187 6.52 -4.68 -18.42
N SER A 188 7.48 -4.99 -19.28
CA SER A 188 8.46 -4.02 -19.79
C SER A 188 7.83 -3.16 -20.90
N LEU A 189 7.74 -1.85 -20.68
CA LEU A 189 7.24 -0.91 -21.70
C LEU A 189 8.24 -0.73 -22.85
N ARG A 190 9.52 -1.05 -22.62
CA ARG A 190 10.55 -1.06 -23.67
C ARG A 190 10.31 -2.17 -24.69
N SER A 191 9.97 -3.38 -24.23
CA SER A 191 9.73 -4.54 -25.09
C SER A 191 8.30 -4.55 -25.65
N ALA A 192 7.29 -4.20 -24.84
CA ALA A 192 5.91 -4.06 -25.25
C ALA A 192 5.66 -2.71 -25.97
N ARG A 193 6.29 -2.53 -27.13
CA ARG A 193 6.21 -1.28 -27.91
C ARG A 193 4.76 -0.91 -28.20
N GLY A 194 4.42 0.35 -27.93
CA GLY A 194 3.08 0.89 -28.19
C GLY A 194 2.05 0.61 -27.09
N LEU A 195 2.32 -0.27 -26.11
CA LEU A 195 1.40 -0.57 -25.02
C LEU A 195 0.97 0.70 -24.27
N MET A 196 1.94 1.55 -23.88
CA MET A 196 1.62 2.82 -23.19
C MET A 196 0.75 3.74 -24.06
N GLY A 197 1.06 3.88 -25.35
CA GLY A 197 0.25 4.67 -26.26
C GLY A 197 -1.18 4.13 -26.39
N SER A 198 -1.34 2.80 -26.44
CA SER A 198 -2.66 2.16 -26.48
C SER A 198 -3.44 2.34 -25.17
N MET A 199 -2.78 2.28 -24.01
CA MET A 199 -3.41 2.55 -22.71
C MET A 199 -3.87 4.00 -22.59
N VAL A 200 -3.05 4.97 -23.00
CA VAL A 200 -3.44 6.39 -23.02
C VAL A 200 -4.65 6.59 -23.93
N ARG A 201 -4.62 6.08 -25.17
CA ARG A 201 -5.76 6.19 -26.10
C ARG A 201 -7.02 5.50 -25.58
N ALA A 202 -6.91 4.40 -24.85
CA ALA A 202 -8.05 3.76 -24.22
C ALA A 202 -8.65 4.65 -23.13
N ALA A 203 -7.82 5.27 -22.29
CA ALA A 203 -8.25 6.22 -21.28
C ALA A 203 -8.87 7.49 -21.89
N GLU A 204 -8.29 8.05 -22.96
CA GLU A 204 -8.84 9.21 -23.68
C GLU A 204 -10.28 8.96 -24.20
N ARG A 205 -10.62 7.71 -24.52
CA ARG A 205 -11.97 7.30 -24.97
C ARG A 205 -12.95 6.99 -23.82
N GLY A 206 -12.57 7.26 -22.58
CA GLY A 206 -13.39 6.99 -21.40
C GLY A 206 -13.13 5.64 -20.72
N GLY A 207 -12.15 4.86 -21.19
CA GLY A 207 -11.73 3.61 -20.55
C GLY A 207 -11.03 3.87 -19.20
N ARG A 208 -10.99 2.84 -18.34
CA ARG A 208 -10.25 2.89 -17.07
C ARG A 208 -9.10 1.91 -17.13
N VAL A 209 -7.88 2.38 -16.95
CA VAL A 209 -6.67 1.56 -17.08
C VAL A 209 -5.91 1.54 -15.75
N VAL A 210 -5.59 0.34 -15.28
CA VAL A 210 -4.69 0.13 -14.14
C VAL A 210 -3.51 -0.72 -14.62
N MET A 211 -2.28 -0.25 -14.38
CA MET A 211 -1.06 -1.01 -14.67
C MET A 211 -0.29 -1.28 -13.38
N LEU A 212 0.16 -2.53 -13.22
CA LEU A 212 0.89 -2.99 -12.05
C LEU A 212 2.40 -3.05 -12.33
N ALA A 213 3.19 -2.45 -11.44
CA ALA A 213 4.65 -2.32 -11.44
C ALA A 213 5.33 -2.62 -12.79
N PRO A 214 5.27 -1.70 -13.77
CA PRO A 214 6.03 -1.85 -15.02
C PRO A 214 7.49 -2.09 -14.70
N ALA A 215 8.15 -2.98 -15.45
CA ALA A 215 9.55 -3.33 -15.17
C ALA A 215 10.52 -2.23 -15.61
N ASP A 216 10.29 -1.64 -16.79
CA ASP A 216 11.13 -0.59 -17.34
C ASP A 216 10.43 0.17 -18.48
N GLY A 217 11.11 1.20 -18.99
CA GLY A 217 10.75 1.92 -20.20
C GLY A 217 10.57 3.41 -19.98
N SER A 218 10.18 4.11 -21.04
CA SER A 218 9.94 5.54 -21.01
C SER A 218 8.83 5.92 -21.98
N PHE A 219 8.06 6.93 -21.63
CA PHE A 219 6.95 7.41 -22.43
C PHE A 219 6.73 8.91 -22.27
N PRO A 220 6.15 9.60 -23.28
CA PRO A 220 5.73 10.99 -23.11
C PRO A 220 4.63 11.07 -22.04
N PRO A 221 4.61 12.11 -21.18
CA PRO A 221 3.49 12.33 -20.27
C PRO A 221 2.15 12.36 -21.03
N PRO A 222 1.07 11.79 -20.47
CA PRO A 222 -0.24 11.84 -21.12
C PRO A 222 -0.65 13.28 -21.45
N GLY A 223 -1.09 13.52 -22.70
CA GLY A 223 -1.47 14.84 -23.19
C GLY A 223 -0.35 15.72 -23.74
N SER A 224 0.90 15.24 -23.85
CA SER A 224 2.04 16.05 -24.32
C SER A 224 2.32 15.97 -25.84
N GLY A 225 1.48 15.29 -26.62
CA GLY A 225 1.63 15.18 -28.08
C GLY A 225 0.75 16.18 -28.82
N ASP A 226 1.13 16.53 -30.06
CA ASP A 226 0.45 17.58 -30.85
C ASP A 226 -1.05 17.34 -31.08
N ASP A 227 -1.46 16.07 -31.24
CA ASP A 227 -2.86 15.65 -31.40
C ASP A 227 -3.44 14.95 -30.15
N ALA A 228 -2.74 15.00 -29.01
CA ALA A 228 -3.16 14.29 -27.80
C ALA A 228 -4.27 15.04 -27.05
N VAL A 229 -5.26 14.31 -26.54
CA VAL A 229 -6.27 14.92 -25.68
C VAL A 229 -5.64 15.11 -24.30
N SER A 230 -5.53 16.36 -23.84
CA SER A 230 -4.95 16.64 -22.54
C SER A 230 -5.84 16.10 -21.40
N PRO A 231 -5.26 15.40 -20.40
CA PRO A 231 -6.00 15.02 -19.22
C PRO A 231 -6.42 16.27 -18.41
N GLU A 232 -7.55 16.20 -17.72
CA GLU A 232 -7.99 17.24 -16.75
C GLU A 232 -7.09 17.28 -15.52
N SER A 233 -6.42 16.16 -15.20
CA SER A 233 -5.40 16.11 -14.15
C SER A 233 -4.35 15.06 -14.46
N LEU A 234 -3.10 15.38 -14.11
CA LEU A 234 -1.96 14.47 -14.08
C LEU A 234 -1.29 14.63 -12.72
N GLN A 235 -1.29 13.57 -11.93
CA GLN A 235 -0.81 13.57 -10.55
C GLN A 235 0.24 12.47 -10.37
N PHE A 236 1.25 12.79 -9.56
CA PHE A 236 2.26 11.84 -9.15
C PHE A 236 2.17 11.69 -7.64
N HIS A 237 2.22 10.45 -7.16
CA HIS A 237 2.08 10.17 -5.75
C HIS A 237 3.24 9.33 -5.22
N ASP A 238 3.69 9.66 -4.03
CA ASP A 238 4.63 8.83 -3.29
C ASP A 238 3.95 7.56 -2.76
N LYS A 239 4.72 6.75 -2.04
CA LYS A 239 4.26 5.48 -1.46
C LYS A 239 3.16 5.66 -0.40
N ALA A 240 3.04 6.84 0.22
CA ALA A 240 1.99 7.12 1.20
C ALA A 240 0.60 7.20 0.55
N TYR A 241 0.52 7.20 -0.79
CA TYR A 241 -0.75 7.08 -1.49
C TYR A 241 -1.54 5.82 -1.14
N VAL A 242 -0.86 4.71 -0.83
CA VAL A 242 -1.50 3.48 -0.38
C VAL A 242 -2.38 3.74 0.86
N GLN A 243 -1.84 4.46 1.84
CA GLN A 243 -2.58 4.81 3.05
C GLN A 243 -3.67 5.87 2.81
N ARG A 244 -3.55 6.70 1.77
CA ARG A 244 -4.64 7.59 1.33
C ARG A 244 -5.79 6.82 0.69
N LEU A 245 -5.49 5.74 -0.04
CA LEU A 245 -6.52 4.84 -0.60
C LEU A 245 -7.21 4.03 0.50
N ASP A 246 -6.44 3.55 1.48
CA ASP A 246 -6.97 2.88 2.66
C ASP A 246 -5.92 2.89 3.79
N LYS A 247 -6.20 3.63 4.88
CA LYS A 247 -5.26 3.82 6.01
C LYS A 247 -4.85 2.53 6.72
N ARG A 248 -5.56 1.44 6.46
CA ARG A 248 -5.37 0.13 7.10
C ARG A 248 -4.33 -0.72 6.38
N LEU A 249 -3.93 -0.33 5.17
CA LEU A 249 -3.00 -1.09 4.34
C LEU A 249 -1.56 -0.70 4.64
N ASP A 250 -0.70 -1.71 4.70
CA ASP A 250 0.74 -1.50 4.67
C ASP A 250 1.19 -1.06 3.28
N THR A 251 2.40 -0.50 3.18
CA THR A 251 2.97 -0.14 1.87
C THR A 251 3.73 -1.34 1.30
N PRO A 252 3.32 -1.92 0.15
CA PRO A 252 4.08 -2.99 -0.47
C PRO A 252 5.46 -2.52 -0.95
N PRO A 253 6.42 -3.44 -1.18
CA PRO A 253 7.72 -3.07 -1.72
C PRO A 253 7.57 -2.39 -3.08
N LEU A 254 8.38 -1.36 -3.33
CA LEU A 254 8.43 -0.71 -4.63
C LEU A 254 9.27 -1.56 -5.57
N ARG A 255 8.71 -1.87 -6.74
CA ARG A 255 9.42 -2.52 -7.86
C ARG A 255 9.75 -1.54 -8.96
N SER A 256 8.94 -0.51 -9.11
CA SER A 256 9.24 0.61 -9.97
C SER A 256 8.78 1.93 -9.37
N VAL A 257 9.37 3.00 -9.90
CA VAL A 257 8.98 4.38 -9.65
C VAL A 257 8.92 5.13 -10.97
N PHE A 258 8.11 6.16 -11.00
CA PHE A 258 7.94 7.05 -12.14
C PHE A 258 8.74 8.32 -11.90
N ARG A 259 9.52 8.74 -12.88
CA ARG A 259 10.27 10.00 -12.82
C ARG A 259 9.98 10.85 -14.04
N LEU A 260 9.52 12.07 -13.78
CA LEU A 260 9.30 13.09 -14.80
C LEU A 260 10.61 13.84 -15.05
N GLY A 261 11.01 13.92 -16.32
CA GLY A 261 12.20 14.62 -16.76
C GLY A 261 12.01 15.25 -18.14
N GLY A 262 13.09 15.82 -18.67
CA GLY A 262 13.13 16.41 -20.01
C GLY A 262 14.17 15.72 -20.89
N GLN A 263 13.85 15.54 -22.16
CA GLN A 263 14.76 15.17 -23.23
C GLN A 263 14.71 16.23 -24.34
N ARG A 264 15.60 16.13 -25.33
CA ARG A 264 15.62 17.06 -26.48
C ARG A 264 14.28 17.10 -27.23
N THR A 265 13.53 16.00 -27.20
CA THR A 265 12.25 15.82 -27.89
C THR A 265 11.04 16.20 -27.02
N GLY A 266 11.25 16.68 -25.79
CA GLY A 266 10.18 17.08 -24.88
C GLY A 266 10.22 16.35 -23.53
N PRO A 267 9.16 16.48 -22.72
CA PRO A 267 9.09 15.84 -21.42
C PRO A 267 8.94 14.32 -21.57
N VAL A 268 9.48 13.58 -20.59
CA VAL A 268 9.46 12.12 -20.56
C VAL A 268 9.17 11.65 -19.14
N VAL A 269 8.38 10.57 -19.02
CA VAL A 269 8.28 9.78 -17.81
C VAL A 269 9.13 8.52 -17.99
N SER A 270 10.12 8.32 -17.13
CA SER A 270 10.90 7.08 -17.05
C SER A 270 10.36 6.17 -15.94
N VAL A 271 10.40 4.87 -16.20
CA VAL A 271 10.19 3.81 -15.21
C VAL A 271 11.58 3.38 -14.70
N GLU A 272 11.84 3.66 -13.43
CA GLU A 272 13.12 3.40 -12.74
C GLU A 272 12.90 2.52 -11.50
N SER A 273 13.97 2.00 -10.89
CA SER A 273 13.87 1.18 -9.67
C SER A 273 13.84 1.99 -8.37
N ALA A 274 14.26 3.25 -8.38
CA ALA A 274 14.32 4.11 -7.20
C ALA A 274 14.34 5.61 -7.56
N GLY A 275 14.10 6.48 -6.57
CA GLY A 275 14.28 7.93 -6.71
C GLY A 275 13.14 8.69 -7.41
N GLY A 276 11.93 8.13 -7.43
CA GLY A 276 10.76 8.71 -8.08
C GLY A 276 9.45 8.49 -7.31
N TRP A 277 8.34 8.73 -7.97
CA TRP A 277 7.00 8.55 -7.42
C TRP A 277 6.54 7.09 -7.54
N ALA A 278 5.83 6.59 -6.54
CA ALA A 278 5.31 5.23 -6.54
C ALA A 278 4.08 5.08 -7.45
N PHE A 279 3.36 6.16 -7.74
CA PHE A 279 2.17 6.14 -8.59
C PHE A 279 2.14 7.32 -9.54
N MET A 280 1.47 7.12 -10.67
CA MET A 280 1.08 8.17 -11.61
C MET A 280 -0.41 7.99 -11.94
N GLU A 281 -1.19 9.05 -11.82
CA GLU A 281 -2.62 9.06 -12.14
C GLU A 281 -2.92 10.15 -13.17
N ALA A 282 -3.61 9.80 -14.24
CA ALA A 282 -4.13 10.75 -15.21
C ALA A 282 -5.64 10.54 -15.39
N ARG A 283 -6.40 11.62 -15.52
CA ARG A 283 -7.85 11.60 -15.71
C ARG A 283 -8.24 12.46 -16.89
N TRP A 284 -9.23 12.01 -17.66
CA TRP A 284 -9.72 12.71 -18.84
C TRP A 284 -11.18 13.15 -18.67
N PRO A 285 -11.56 14.24 -19.37
CA PRO A 285 -12.97 14.54 -19.59
C PRO A 285 -13.70 13.32 -20.15
N GLY A 286 -14.90 13.03 -19.64
CA GLY A 286 -15.65 11.82 -20.02
C GLY A 286 -15.40 10.59 -19.13
N GLY A 287 -14.64 10.74 -18.04
CA GLY A 287 -14.49 9.73 -17.00
C GLY A 287 -13.41 8.68 -17.26
N GLY A 288 -12.58 8.90 -18.27
CA GLY A 288 -11.41 8.08 -18.56
C GLY A 288 -10.31 8.24 -17.52
N ALA A 289 -9.61 7.17 -17.19
CA ALA A 289 -8.57 7.17 -16.17
C ALA A 289 -7.41 6.25 -16.52
N LEU A 290 -6.20 6.65 -16.14
CA LEU A 290 -4.99 5.85 -16.17
C LEU A 290 -4.33 5.92 -14.79
N LEU A 291 -4.15 4.76 -14.16
CA LEU A 291 -3.45 4.62 -12.90
C LEU A 291 -2.28 3.64 -13.07
N LEU A 292 -1.05 4.15 -12.93
CA LEU A 292 0.15 3.34 -12.90
C LEU A 292 0.59 3.17 -11.45
N CYS A 293 0.82 1.93 -11.04
CA CYS A 293 1.28 1.55 -9.71
C CYS A 293 2.69 0.99 -9.80
N GLY A 294 3.62 1.48 -8.97
CA GLY A 294 5.00 1.01 -8.89
C GLY A 294 5.23 -0.04 -7.79
N CYS A 295 4.23 -0.31 -6.95
CA CYS A 295 4.28 -1.33 -5.92
C CYS A 295 4.22 -2.74 -6.52
N GLY A 296 5.13 -3.63 -6.09
CA GLY A 296 5.07 -5.06 -6.40
C GLY A 296 4.01 -5.74 -5.54
N LEU A 297 2.91 -6.14 -6.17
CA LEU A 297 1.78 -6.77 -5.51
C LEU A 297 1.94 -8.29 -5.43
N LEU A 298 2.45 -8.91 -6.50
CA LEU A 298 2.53 -10.37 -6.59
C LEU A 298 3.55 -10.97 -5.62
N GLU A 299 4.64 -10.25 -5.34
CA GLU A 299 5.70 -10.70 -4.43
C GLU A 299 5.20 -10.96 -3.00
N THR A 300 4.22 -10.17 -2.54
CA THR A 300 3.68 -10.27 -1.18
C THR A 300 2.26 -10.83 -1.14
N TRP A 301 1.77 -11.37 -2.26
CA TRP A 301 0.37 -11.76 -2.44
C TRP A 301 -0.13 -12.80 -1.42
N GLU A 302 0.73 -13.77 -1.07
CA GLU A 302 0.41 -14.79 -0.06
C GLU A 302 0.78 -14.40 1.37
N ALA A 303 1.76 -13.52 1.52
CA ALA A 303 2.29 -13.15 2.83
C ALA A 303 1.46 -12.04 3.50
N SER A 304 0.79 -11.20 2.73
CA SER A 304 0.03 -10.06 3.23
C SER A 304 -1.33 -9.92 2.53
N PRO A 305 -2.39 -9.48 3.22
CA PRO A 305 -3.65 -9.12 2.56
C PRO A 305 -3.54 -7.84 1.71
N THR A 306 -2.53 -7.01 1.98
CA THR A 306 -2.35 -5.70 1.37
C THR A 306 -2.46 -5.71 -0.16
N PRO A 307 -1.78 -6.59 -0.92
CA PRO A 307 -1.83 -6.57 -2.37
C PRO A 307 -3.24 -6.71 -2.95
N ARG A 308 -4.05 -7.59 -2.37
CA ARG A 308 -5.41 -7.90 -2.83
C ARG A 308 -6.34 -6.72 -2.59
N PHE A 309 -6.28 -6.16 -1.38
CA PHE A 309 -7.09 -5.00 -1.01
C PHE A 309 -6.63 -3.72 -1.70
N LEU A 310 -5.32 -3.53 -1.91
CA LEU A 310 -4.80 -2.40 -2.67
C LEU A 310 -5.27 -2.44 -4.13
N LEU A 311 -5.23 -3.60 -4.79
CA LEU A 311 -5.75 -3.76 -6.15
C LEU A 311 -7.24 -3.39 -6.23
N MET A 312 -8.04 -3.87 -5.28
CA MET A 312 -9.46 -3.51 -5.16
C MET A 312 -9.66 -1.98 -5.02
N ARG A 313 -8.86 -1.32 -4.19
CA ARG A 313 -8.91 0.15 -4.02
C ARG A 313 -8.48 0.90 -5.26
N MET A 314 -7.46 0.42 -5.99
CA MET A 314 -7.03 1.02 -7.25
C MET A 314 -8.09 0.93 -8.34
N LEU A 315 -8.74 -0.24 -8.49
CA LEU A 315 -9.85 -0.42 -9.44
C LEU A 315 -11.00 0.54 -9.12
N ARG A 316 -11.31 0.70 -7.83
CA ARG A 316 -12.34 1.64 -7.39
C ARG A 316 -11.96 3.10 -7.64
N GLN A 317 -10.71 3.47 -7.36
CA GLN A 317 -10.19 4.80 -7.62
C GLN A 317 -10.26 5.14 -9.13
N ALA A 318 -9.88 4.20 -9.99
CA ALA A 318 -9.93 4.39 -11.44
C ALA A 318 -11.37 4.52 -11.98
N THR A 319 -12.36 3.90 -11.33
CA THR A 319 -13.76 3.87 -11.78
C THR A 319 -14.64 4.97 -11.18
N LEU A 320 -14.09 5.83 -10.30
CA LEU A 320 -14.76 7.00 -9.71
C LEU A 320 -16.07 6.70 -8.97
N GLU A 321 -16.20 5.52 -8.37
CA GLU A 321 -17.31 5.30 -7.44
C GLU A 321 -17.11 6.15 -6.18
N LYS A 322 -17.79 7.30 -6.15
CA LYS A 322 -18.16 7.98 -4.90
C LYS A 322 -19.01 6.99 -4.11
N GLU A 323 -18.49 6.51 -2.99
CA GLU A 323 -19.23 5.65 -2.08
C GLU A 323 -20.55 6.34 -1.73
N LYS A 324 -21.68 5.71 -2.02
CA LYS A 324 -22.72 5.65 -0.99
C LYS A 324 -22.29 4.48 -0.11
N GLU A 325 -21.52 4.76 0.94
CA GLU A 325 -21.38 3.78 2.03
C GLU A 325 -22.80 3.46 2.54
N PRO A 326 -23.14 2.18 2.75
CA PRO A 326 -24.35 1.82 3.48
C PRO A 326 -24.32 2.30 4.93
#